data_AF-A0A945Y1F6-F1
#
_entry.id   AF-A0A945Y1F6-F1
#
_cell.length_a   1.000
_cell.length_b   1.000
_cell.length_c   1.000
_cell.angle_alpha   90.00
_cell.angle_beta   90.00
_cell.angle_gamma   90.00
#
_symmetry.space_group_name_H-M   'P 1'
#
loop_
_entity.id
_entity.type
_entity.pdbx_description
1 polymer ?
#
loop_
_entity_poly.entity_id
_entity_poly.type
_entity_poly.pdbx_seq_one_letter_code
_entity_poly.pdbx_strand_id
1 'polypeptide(L)'
;MGSIETIEGIGVKHGKALRKAGIRSTSELLKACGAKKGRKALAAESGCTETLLLEWVNRADLMRIRGVGEVDRWVARAKELDAMVSH
;
A
#
# COMPACT_ATOMS: atom_id res chain seq x y z
N MET A 1 -4.42 -11.08 8.53
CA MET A 1 -3.74 -10.12 7.63
C MET A 1 -4.76 -9.07 7.22
N GLY A 2 -4.35 -7.80 7.10
CA GLY A 2 -5.28 -6.67 6.96
C GLY A 2 -6.20 -6.77 5.74
N SER A 3 -7.43 -6.24 5.89
CA SER A 3 -8.37 -6.07 4.78
C SER A 3 -7.72 -5.23 3.69
N ILE A 4 -8.00 -5.48 2.42
CA ILE A 4 -7.44 -4.66 1.33
C ILE A 4 -7.78 -3.17 1.46
N GLU A 5 -8.87 -2.84 2.14
CA GLU A 5 -9.32 -1.47 2.40
C GLU A 5 -8.47 -0.72 3.43
N THR A 6 -7.53 -1.38 4.11
CA THR A 6 -6.57 -0.68 4.98
C THR A 6 -5.49 0.06 4.19
N ILE A 7 -5.34 -0.22 2.89
CA ILE A 7 -4.42 0.50 2.02
C ILE A 7 -5.03 1.86 1.68
N GLU A 8 -4.34 2.94 2.04
CA GLU A 8 -4.74 4.30 1.69
C GLU A 8 -4.95 4.43 0.17
N GLY A 9 -6.07 5.04 -0.23
CA GLY A 9 -6.47 5.17 -1.64
C GLY A 9 -7.32 4.01 -2.18
N ILE A 10 -7.45 2.88 -1.47
CA ILE A 10 -8.44 1.84 -1.80
C ILE A 10 -9.78 2.22 -1.16
N GLY A 11 -10.55 3.05 -1.86
CA GLY A 11 -11.93 3.37 -1.48
C GLY A 11 -12.89 2.20 -1.76
N VAL A 12 -14.14 2.31 -1.30
CA VAL A 12 -15.19 1.27 -1.42
C VAL A 12 -15.40 0.80 -2.87
N LYS A 13 -15.27 1.70 -3.85
CA LYS A 13 -15.39 1.38 -5.29
C LYS A 13 -14.31 0.39 -5.74
N HIS A 14 -13.04 0.71 -5.45
CA HIS A 14 -11.91 -0.12 -5.82
C HIS A 14 -11.85 -1.38 -4.96
N GLY A 15 -12.17 -1.28 -3.67
CA GLY A 15 -12.30 -2.43 -2.78
C GLY A 15 -13.31 -3.46 -3.28
N LYS A 16 -14.48 -3.03 -3.77
CA LYS A 16 -15.47 -3.94 -4.39
C LYS A 16 -14.94 -4.59 -5.67
N ALA A 17 -14.27 -3.83 -6.54
CA ALA A 17 -13.70 -4.36 -7.78
C ALA A 17 -12.62 -5.42 -7.52
N LEU A 18 -11.72 -5.14 -6.57
CA LEU A 18 -10.67 -6.07 -6.14
C LEU A 18 -11.26 -7.33 -5.50
N ARG A 19 -12.28 -7.20 -4.65
CA ARG A 19 -13.00 -8.35 -4.08
C ARG A 19 -13.67 -9.21 -5.13
N LYS A 20 -14.24 -8.60 -6.19
CA LYS A 20 -14.85 -9.31 -7.31
C LYS A 20 -13.80 -10.09 -8.11
N ALA A 21 -12.60 -9.53 -8.24
CA ALA A 21 -11.42 -10.20 -8.80
C ALA A 21 -10.73 -11.17 -7.82
N GLY A 22 -11.37 -11.52 -6.69
CA GLY A 22 -10.86 -12.49 -5.73
C GLY A 22 -9.81 -11.97 -4.74
N ILE A 23 -9.47 -10.68 -4.77
CA ILE A 23 -8.50 -10.06 -3.85
C ILE A 23 -9.22 -9.44 -2.66
N ARG A 24 -9.02 -10.01 -1.46
CA ARG A 24 -9.66 -9.58 -0.20
C ARG A 24 -8.65 -9.06 0.83
N SER A 25 -7.38 -9.42 0.67
CA SER A 25 -6.31 -9.06 1.60
C SER A 25 -5.10 -8.42 0.90
N THR A 26 -4.30 -7.68 1.68
CA THR A 26 -3.04 -7.07 1.20
C THR A 26 -2.03 -8.12 0.71
N SER A 27 -2.06 -9.33 1.28
CA SER A 27 -1.17 -10.43 0.88
C SER A 27 -1.58 -11.11 -0.42
N GLU A 28 -2.88 -11.21 -0.68
CA GLU A 28 -3.41 -11.66 -1.98
C GLU A 28 -3.06 -10.63 -3.06
N LEU A 29 -3.16 -9.34 -2.76
CA LEU A 29 -2.74 -8.29 -3.68
C LEU A 29 -1.26 -8.41 -4.02
N LEU A 30 -0.39 -8.59 -3.03
CA LEU A 30 1.04 -8.79 -3.26
C LEU A 30 1.35 -10.04 -4.08
N LYS A 31 0.65 -11.15 -3.83
CA LYS A 31 0.80 -12.39 -4.62
C LYS A 31 0.34 -12.20 -6.06
N ALA A 32 -0.81 -11.57 -6.28
CA ALA A 32 -1.40 -11.38 -7.59
C ALA A 32 -0.69 -10.30 -8.41
N CYS A 33 -0.17 -9.25 -7.77
CA CYS A 33 0.36 -8.06 -8.43
C CYS A 33 1.85 -7.79 -8.15
N GLY A 34 2.58 -8.72 -7.55
CA GLY A 34 4.04 -8.62 -7.40
C GLY A 34 4.76 -8.58 -8.75
N ALA A 35 4.31 -9.39 -9.72
CA ALA A 35 4.84 -9.41 -11.07
C ALA A 35 4.07 -8.45 -12.00
N LYS A 36 4.78 -7.84 -12.98
CA LYS A 36 4.17 -6.98 -14.01
C LYS A 36 3.03 -7.67 -14.77
N LYS A 37 3.20 -8.96 -15.10
CA LYS A 37 2.16 -9.77 -15.78
C LYS A 37 0.88 -9.87 -14.94
N GLY A 38 1.02 -10.08 -13.64
CA GLY A 38 -0.11 -10.19 -12.71
C GLY A 38 -0.84 -8.86 -12.51
N ARG A 39 -0.10 -7.73 -12.44
CA ARG A 39 -0.72 -6.39 -12.45
C ARG A 39 -1.53 -6.14 -13.70
N LYS A 40 -1.01 -6.47 -14.88
CA LYS A 40 -1.72 -6.27 -16.15
C LYS A 40 -3.01 -7.10 -16.22
N ALA A 41 -2.97 -8.34 -15.73
CA ALA A 41 -4.16 -9.19 -15.64
C ALA A 41 -5.22 -8.60 -14.69
N LEU A 42 -4.80 -8.21 -13.48
CA LEU A 42 -5.73 -7.62 -12.51
C LEU A 42 -6.25 -6.26 -12.96
N ALA A 43 -5.47 -5.47 -13.69
CA ALA A 43 -5.91 -4.21 -14.28
C ALA A 43 -7.08 -4.43 -15.26
N ALA A 44 -6.97 -5.45 -16.11
CA ALA A 44 -8.03 -5.83 -17.05
C ALA A 44 -9.29 -6.35 -16.33
N GLU A 45 -9.14 -7.10 -15.24
CA GLU A 45 -10.26 -7.70 -14.53
C GLU A 45 -10.99 -6.72 -13.59
N SER A 46 -10.23 -5.90 -12.86
CA SER A 46 -10.76 -4.96 -11.86
C SER A 46 -11.08 -3.58 -12.44
N GLY A 47 -10.69 -3.30 -13.69
CA GLY A 47 -10.84 -1.98 -14.32
C GLY A 47 -9.97 -0.88 -13.70
N CYS A 48 -8.95 -1.26 -12.90
CA CYS A 48 -7.98 -0.35 -12.33
C CYS A 48 -6.78 -0.17 -13.27
N THR A 49 -6.07 0.95 -13.16
CA THR A 49 -4.85 1.16 -13.95
C THR A 49 -3.66 0.41 -13.35
N GLU A 50 -2.71 -0.01 -14.18
CA GLU A 50 -1.49 -0.69 -13.70
C GLU A 50 -0.69 0.18 -12.72
N THR A 51 -0.71 1.51 -12.90
CA THR A 51 -0.07 2.48 -12.01
C THR A 51 -0.68 2.45 -10.61
N LEU A 52 -2.01 2.50 -10.53
CA LEU A 52 -2.74 2.48 -9.25
C LEU A 52 -2.51 1.15 -8.51
N LEU A 53 -2.50 0.04 -9.24
CA LEU A 53 -2.18 -1.28 -8.69
C LEU A 53 -0.73 -1.34 -8.18
N LEU A 54 0.22 -0.72 -8.87
CA LEU A 54 1.62 -0.67 -8.42
C LEU A 54 1.76 0.13 -7.12
N GLU A 55 1.08 1.27 -7.00
CA GLU A 55 1.07 2.05 -5.76
C GLU A 55 0.53 1.24 -4.58
N TRP A 56 -0.58 0.54 -4.76
CA TRP A 56 -1.16 -0.29 -3.70
C TRP A 56 -0.29 -1.49 -3.34
N VAL A 57 0.37 -2.10 -4.33
CA VAL A 57 1.36 -3.16 -4.09
C VAL A 57 2.53 -2.64 -3.27
N ASN A 58 3.08 -1.48 -3.62
CA ASN A 58 4.18 -0.87 -2.87
C ASN A 58 3.76 -0.51 -1.44
N ARG A 59 2.55 0.05 -1.25
CA ARG A 59 1.99 0.30 0.09
C ARG A 59 1.81 -0.99 0.88
N ALA A 60 1.26 -2.03 0.26
CA ALA A 60 1.09 -3.35 0.89
C ALA A 60 2.44 -3.98 1.29
N ASP A 61 3.48 -3.76 0.50
CA ASP A 61 4.84 -4.24 0.79
C ASP A 61 5.48 -3.48 1.96
N LEU A 62 5.37 -2.15 1.97
CA LEU A 62 5.83 -1.31 3.09
C LEU A 62 5.15 -1.68 4.42
N MET A 63 3.86 -2.04 4.39
CA MET A 63 3.12 -2.50 5.57
C MET A 63 3.70 -3.80 6.18
N ARG A 64 4.48 -4.58 5.43
CA ARG A 64 5.13 -5.81 5.91
C ARG A 64 6.46 -5.56 6.59
N ILE A 65 7.09 -4.41 6.34
CA ILE A 65 8.36 -4.05 6.95
C ILE A 65 8.07 -3.56 8.38
N ARG A 66 8.38 -4.40 9.37
CA ARG A 66 8.36 -3.97 10.78
C ARG A 66 9.41 -2.87 10.98
N GLY A 67 8.98 -1.67 11.40
CA GLY A 67 9.87 -0.57 11.77
C GLY A 67 9.81 0.69 10.87
N VAL A 68 9.09 0.71 9.75
CA VAL A 68 8.95 1.95 8.94
C VAL A 68 8.26 3.06 9.74
N GLY A 69 7.22 2.72 10.50
CA GLY A 69 6.60 3.68 11.42
C GLY A 69 7.49 4.10 12.60
N GLU A 70 8.59 3.39 12.89
CA GLU A 70 9.60 3.89 13.83
C GLU A 70 10.50 4.92 13.17
N VAL A 71 10.96 4.70 11.94
CA VAL A 71 11.79 5.68 11.21
C VAL A 71 11.07 7.02 11.06
N ASP A 72 9.78 7.01 10.73
CA ASP A 72 8.97 8.23 10.66
C ASP A 72 8.91 8.95 12.03
N ARG A 73 8.83 8.20 13.14
CA ARG A 73 8.89 8.76 14.51
C ARG A 73 10.25 9.37 14.82
N TRP A 74 11.35 8.72 14.44
CA TRP A 74 12.71 9.26 14.63
C TRP A 74 12.94 10.53 13.81
N VAL A 75 12.49 10.55 12.55
CA VAL A 75 12.60 11.72 11.66
C VAL A 75 11.73 12.88 12.17
N ALA A 76 10.50 12.62 12.62
CA ALA A 76 9.65 13.65 13.21
C ALA A 76 10.27 14.26 14.47
N ARG A 77 10.81 13.41 15.36
CA ARG A 77 11.48 13.84 16.59
C ARG A 77 12.76 14.64 16.32
N ALA A 78 13.53 14.27 15.30
CA ALA A 78 14.74 15.00 14.93
C ALA A 78 14.43 16.44 14.46
N LYS A 79 13.32 16.63 13.73
CA LYS A 79 12.87 17.97 13.30
C LYS A 79 12.44 18.86 14.46
N GLU A 80 11.86 18.28 15.52
CA GLU A 80 11.56 19.02 16.76
C GLU A 80 12.81 19.43 17.54
N LEU A 81 13.84 18.57 17.57
CA LEU A 81 15.09 18.85 18.29
C LEU A 81 15.91 19.97 17.65
N ASP A 82 15.89 20.11 16.32
CA ASP A 82 16.60 21.17 15.61
C ASP A 82 16.11 22.58 16.00
N ALA A 83 14.82 22.70 16.34
CA ALA A 83 14.23 23.94 16.87
C ALA A 83 14.65 24.27 18.32
N MET A 84 15.15 23.29 19.08
CA MET A 84 15.55 23.46 20.49
C MET A 84 17.03 23.77 20.69
N VAL A 85 17.89 23.46 19.71
CA VAL A 85 19.36 23.59 19.83
C VAL A 85 19.91 24.83 19.14
N SER A 86 19.04 25.65 18.53
CA SER A 86 19.44 26.97 18.03
C SER A 86 19.67 27.94 19.20
N HIS A 87 20.90 27.94 19.71
CA HIS A 87 21.49 28.98 20.57
C HIS A 87 22.52 29.78 19.78
#